data_AF-A0A6D2HHV8-F1
#
_entry.id   AF-A0A6D2HHV8-F1
#
_cell.length_a   1.000
_cell.length_b   1.000
_cell.length_c   1.000
_cell.angle_alpha   90.00
_cell.angle_beta   90.00
_cell.angle_gamma   90.00
#
_symmetry.space_group_name_H-M   'P 1'
#
loop_
_entity.id
_entity.type
_entity.pdbx_description
1 polymer ?
#
loop_
_entity_poly.entity_id
_entity_poly.type
_entity_poly.pdbx_seq_one_letter_code
_entity_poly.pdbx_strand_id
1 'polypeptide(L)'
;MVGAWTRLVPRQRQQEFFGQSVLEWLYLNLGLEARAFGSSWATLFAISVWWGWKWRCGNVFGVVGKCRDRVKFLKELAKGWMKLNTDGASRGNPGLAAAGGVLQNAYGEWCGGFALNIGSCTAPLAELWGVYYGLYIAWERGVRRLEVEIDSELVVGFLQTGIGDAHPLSFLVRLCHGFITRDWIVRISHVYREANRLADGLANYAFTVPLGFHSLQLVPASVDSILQDDVIGYECPRNICIT
;
A
#
# COMPACT_ATOMS: atom_id res chain seq x y z
N MET A 1 -29.34 4.67 -4.60
CA MET A 1 -28.82 3.48 -3.89
C MET A 1 -28.82 2.22 -4.74
N VAL A 2 -29.75 2.06 -5.70
CA VAL A 2 -29.82 0.91 -6.62
C VAL A 2 -28.48 0.60 -7.31
N GLY A 3 -27.74 1.61 -7.76
CA GLY A 3 -26.47 1.44 -8.48
C GLY A 3 -25.28 0.87 -7.69
N ALA A 4 -25.30 0.93 -6.35
CA ALA A 4 -24.25 0.31 -5.53
C ALA A 4 -24.55 -1.19 -5.32
N TRP A 5 -25.82 -1.51 -5.09
CA TRP A 5 -26.28 -2.88 -4.89
C TRP A 5 -26.22 -3.73 -6.17
N THR A 6 -26.49 -3.16 -7.35
CA THR A 6 -26.28 -3.87 -8.63
C THR A 6 -24.81 -4.20 -8.93
N ARG A 7 -23.86 -3.62 -8.19
CA ARG A 7 -22.42 -3.94 -8.29
C ARG A 7 -21.94 -4.89 -7.19
N LEU A 8 -22.58 -4.88 -6.02
CA LEU A 8 -22.24 -5.73 -4.88
C LEU A 8 -22.96 -7.08 -4.89
N VAL A 9 -24.18 -7.13 -5.42
CA VAL A 9 -25.03 -8.32 -5.44
C VAL A 9 -24.77 -9.10 -6.73
N PRO A 10 -24.43 -10.40 -6.65
CA PRO A 10 -24.24 -11.24 -7.83
C PRO A 10 -25.45 -11.17 -8.78
N ARG A 11 -25.20 -11.03 -10.10
CA ARG A 11 -26.26 -10.82 -11.12
C ARG A 11 -27.42 -11.82 -11.03
N GLN A 12 -27.11 -13.07 -10.69
CA GLN A 12 -28.08 -14.16 -10.54
C GLN A 12 -29.09 -13.93 -9.40
N ARG A 13 -28.76 -13.10 -8.40
CA ARG A 13 -29.60 -12.83 -7.23
C ARG A 13 -30.21 -11.43 -7.21
N GLN A 14 -29.98 -10.62 -8.24
CA GLN A 14 -30.44 -9.22 -8.25
C GLN A 14 -31.96 -9.09 -8.31
N GLN A 15 -32.65 -9.96 -9.06
CA GLN A 15 -34.12 -9.95 -9.12
C GLN A 15 -34.74 -10.24 -7.75
N GLU A 16 -34.22 -11.26 -7.07
CA GLU A 16 -34.66 -11.64 -5.72
C GLU A 16 -34.35 -10.52 -4.72
N PHE A 17 -33.15 -9.95 -4.81
CA PHE A 17 -32.66 -8.91 -3.93
C PHE A 17 -33.47 -7.61 -3.97
N PHE A 18 -33.99 -7.21 -5.14
CA PHE A 18 -34.84 -6.02 -5.28
C PHE A 18 -36.35 -6.31 -5.15
N GLY A 19 -36.75 -7.58 -5.14
CA GLY A 19 -38.15 -8.01 -5.03
C GLY A 19 -38.62 -8.34 -3.61
N GLN A 20 -37.71 -8.55 -2.66
CA GLN A 20 -38.04 -8.95 -1.28
C GLN A 20 -38.41 -7.78 -0.37
N SER A 21 -39.16 -8.09 0.69
CA SER A 21 -39.41 -7.16 1.80
C SER A 21 -38.12 -6.89 2.59
N VAL A 22 -37.99 -5.69 3.17
CA VAL A 22 -36.76 -5.28 3.89
C VAL A 22 -36.42 -6.23 5.05
N LEU A 23 -37.42 -6.75 5.75
CA LEU A 23 -37.22 -7.63 6.91
C LEU A 23 -36.69 -9.00 6.47
N GLU A 24 -37.31 -9.58 5.45
CA GLU A 24 -36.93 -10.88 4.86
C GLU A 24 -35.54 -10.81 4.22
N TRP A 25 -35.26 -9.69 3.57
CA TRP A 25 -33.96 -9.35 2.99
C TRP A 25 -32.85 -9.27 4.05
N LEU A 26 -33.12 -8.61 5.19
CA LEU A 26 -32.17 -8.55 6.31
C LEU A 26 -31.93 -9.94 6.90
N TYR A 27 -33.00 -10.70 7.14
CA TYR A 27 -32.92 -12.02 7.77
C TYR A 27 -32.11 -13.00 6.91
N LEU A 28 -32.39 -13.08 5.61
CA LEU A 28 -31.71 -13.98 4.70
C LEU A 28 -30.22 -13.65 4.55
N ASN A 29 -29.84 -12.38 4.49
CA ASN A 29 -28.45 -11.99 4.30
C ASN A 29 -27.63 -12.01 5.59
N LEU A 30 -28.25 -11.77 6.76
CA LEU A 30 -27.60 -11.89 8.06
C LEU A 30 -27.48 -13.35 8.52
N GLY A 31 -28.39 -14.22 8.10
CA GLY A 31 -28.34 -15.66 8.39
C GLY A 31 -27.49 -16.47 7.42
N LEU A 32 -26.95 -15.86 6.37
CA LEU A 32 -26.19 -16.57 5.34
C LEU A 32 -24.76 -16.84 5.81
N GLU A 33 -24.46 -18.12 6.05
CA GLU A 33 -23.11 -18.60 6.37
C GLU A 33 -22.21 -18.69 5.13
N ALA A 34 -21.97 -17.55 4.49
CA ALA A 34 -20.98 -17.44 3.43
C ALA A 34 -19.77 -16.62 3.86
N ARG A 35 -18.66 -16.82 3.18
CA ARG A 35 -17.49 -15.95 3.25
C ARG A 35 -17.39 -15.13 1.98
N ALA A 36 -17.12 -13.84 2.14
CA ALA A 36 -16.78 -12.95 1.04
C ALA A 36 -15.61 -12.09 1.50
N PHE A 37 -14.63 -11.86 0.61
CA PHE A 37 -13.48 -10.97 0.89
C PHE A 37 -12.76 -11.27 2.23
N GLY A 38 -12.60 -12.56 2.58
CA GLY A 38 -11.89 -12.98 3.80
C GLY A 38 -12.64 -12.73 5.13
N SER A 39 -13.92 -12.34 5.09
CA SER A 39 -14.76 -12.12 6.28
C SER A 39 -16.13 -12.81 6.14
N SER A 40 -16.86 -12.96 7.25
CA SER A 40 -18.24 -13.45 7.23
C SER A 40 -19.14 -12.49 6.43
N TRP A 41 -19.92 -13.05 5.50
CA TRP A 41 -20.88 -12.30 4.69
C TRP A 41 -21.87 -11.54 5.57
N ALA A 42 -22.38 -12.17 6.64
CA ALA A 42 -23.30 -11.53 7.58
C ALA A 42 -22.71 -10.26 8.19
N THR A 43 -21.42 -10.30 8.57
CA THR A 43 -20.70 -9.13 9.11
C THR A 43 -20.54 -8.03 8.07
N LEU A 44 -20.11 -8.38 6.85
CA LEU A 44 -19.95 -7.42 5.75
C LEU A 44 -21.28 -6.78 5.37
N PHE A 45 -22.34 -7.57 5.33
CA PHE A 45 -23.69 -7.12 5.03
C PHE A 45 -24.23 -6.19 6.11
N ALA A 46 -24.12 -6.57 7.38
CA ALA A 46 -24.54 -5.74 8.52
C ALA A 46 -23.85 -4.37 8.53
N ILE A 47 -22.53 -4.36 8.34
CA ILE A 47 -21.73 -3.14 8.26
C ILE A 47 -22.18 -2.28 7.06
N SER A 48 -22.42 -2.89 5.90
CA SER A 48 -22.87 -2.18 4.69
C SER A 48 -24.25 -1.53 4.87
N VAL A 49 -25.19 -2.23 5.52
CA VAL A 49 -26.52 -1.70 5.86
C VAL A 49 -26.40 -0.55 6.86
N TRP A 50 -25.61 -0.73 7.92
CA TRP A 50 -25.40 0.30 8.94
C TRP A 50 -24.79 1.58 8.35
N TRP A 51 -23.79 1.47 7.48
CA TRP A 51 -23.22 2.61 6.77
C TRP A 51 -24.22 3.26 5.81
N GLY A 52 -25.01 2.46 5.10
CA GLY A 52 -26.11 2.95 4.27
C GLY A 52 -27.12 3.80 5.05
N TRP A 53 -27.50 3.34 6.25
CA TRP A 53 -28.36 4.09 7.16
C TRP A 53 -27.68 5.34 7.71
N LYS A 54 -26.45 5.23 8.24
CA LYS A 54 -25.67 6.35 8.78
C LYS A 54 -25.48 7.46 7.76
N TRP A 55 -25.24 7.12 6.49
CA TRP A 55 -25.13 8.09 5.40
C TRP A 55 -26.48 8.75 5.04
N ARG A 56 -27.59 8.01 5.10
CA ARG A 56 -28.92 8.61 4.92
C ARG A 56 -29.19 9.61 6.04
N CYS A 57 -28.90 9.25 7.29
CA CYS A 57 -29.04 10.16 8.43
C CYS A 57 -28.09 11.35 8.33
N GLY A 58 -26.84 11.17 7.89
CA GLY A 58 -25.89 12.26 7.67
C GLY A 58 -26.34 13.24 6.57
N ASN A 59 -26.97 12.77 5.50
CA ASN A 59 -27.51 13.62 4.45
C ASN A 59 -28.79 14.39 4.86
N VAL A 60 -29.52 13.88 5.85
CA VAL A 60 -30.79 14.47 6.31
C VAL A 60 -30.59 15.37 7.55
N PHE A 61 -29.59 15.07 8.38
CA PHE A 61 -29.39 15.70 9.69
C PHE A 61 -27.98 16.28 9.90
N GLY A 62 -27.09 16.27 8.91
CA GLY A 62 -25.69 16.70 9.02
C GLY A 62 -25.19 17.61 7.90
N VAL A 63 -24.27 18.52 8.24
CA VAL A 63 -23.73 19.62 7.42
C VAL A 63 -23.23 19.16 6.05
N VAL A 64 -23.51 19.98 5.03
CA VAL A 64 -23.16 19.81 3.61
C VAL A 64 -21.65 19.63 3.44
N GLY A 65 -21.19 18.37 3.44
CA GLY A 65 -19.84 17.97 3.05
C GLY A 65 -19.90 17.13 1.77
N LYS A 66 -19.02 17.42 0.79
CA LYS A 66 -18.92 16.67 -0.46
C LYS A 66 -18.76 15.18 -0.15
N CYS A 67 -19.77 14.37 -0.52
CA CYS A 67 -19.74 12.92 -0.42
C CYS A 67 -18.64 12.37 -1.36
N ARG A 68 -17.40 12.29 -0.87
CA ARG A 68 -16.26 11.69 -1.59
C ARG A 68 -16.58 10.22 -1.87
N ASP A 69 -16.92 9.97 -3.12
CA ASP A 69 -17.02 8.69 -3.84
C ASP A 69 -17.18 7.41 -2.99
N ARG A 70 -18.44 7.04 -2.73
CA ARG A 70 -18.85 5.89 -1.90
C ARG A 70 -18.31 4.54 -2.40
N VAL A 71 -17.97 4.43 -3.69
CA VAL A 71 -17.42 3.21 -4.29
C VAL A 71 -15.90 3.14 -4.06
N LYS A 72 -15.21 4.27 -4.01
CA LYS A 72 -13.76 4.31 -3.72
C LYS A 72 -13.49 3.86 -2.29
N PHE A 73 -14.26 4.35 -1.32
CA PHE A 73 -14.11 3.98 0.09
C PHE A 73 -14.35 2.48 0.34
N LEU A 74 -15.42 1.91 -0.23
CA LEU A 74 -15.70 0.47 -0.11
C LEU A 74 -14.67 -0.40 -0.86
N LYS A 75 -14.19 0.04 -2.02
CA LYS A 75 -13.07 -0.63 -2.71
C LYS A 75 -11.78 -0.55 -1.91
N GLU A 76 -11.50 0.56 -1.22
CA GLU A 76 -10.30 0.74 -0.40
C GLU A 76 -10.36 -0.04 0.91
N LEU A 77 -11.54 -0.17 1.53
CA LEU A 77 -11.78 -1.09 2.64
C LEU A 77 -11.63 -2.56 2.21
N ALA A 78 -12.07 -2.89 1.00
CA ALA A 78 -11.95 -4.23 0.42
C ALA A 78 -10.53 -4.55 -0.10
N LYS A 79 -9.67 -3.55 -0.31
CA LYS A 79 -8.32 -3.70 -0.92
C LYS A 79 -7.29 -4.38 -0.02
N GLY A 80 -7.66 -4.85 1.16
CA GLY A 80 -6.72 -5.49 2.08
C GLY A 80 -5.59 -4.54 2.48
N TRP A 81 -4.46 -5.11 2.88
CA TRP A 81 -3.23 -4.34 3.05
C TRP A 81 -2.59 -4.12 1.69
N MET A 82 -2.14 -2.90 1.44
CA MET A 82 -1.20 -2.61 0.36
C MET A 82 0.21 -2.79 0.93
N LYS A 83 1.10 -3.38 0.15
CA LYS A 83 2.49 -3.57 0.53
C LYS A 83 3.36 -2.53 -0.18
N LEU A 84 4.27 -1.91 0.53
CA LEU A 84 5.29 -1.00 0.02
C LEU A 84 6.66 -1.57 0.37
N ASN A 85 7.44 -1.90 -0.65
CA ASN A 85 8.84 -2.28 -0.52
C ASN A 85 9.72 -1.11 -0.96
N THR A 86 10.74 -0.78 -0.18
CA THR A 86 11.69 0.30 -0.51
C THR A 86 13.12 -0.17 -0.31
N ASP A 87 14.04 0.36 -1.11
CA ASP A 87 15.47 0.15 -0.98
C ASP A 87 16.25 1.42 -1.37
N GLY A 88 17.40 1.62 -0.74
CA GLY A 88 18.35 2.70 -0.99
C GLY A 88 19.71 2.15 -1.41
N ALA A 89 20.16 2.50 -2.61
CA ALA A 89 21.47 2.13 -3.12
C ALA A 89 22.47 3.29 -3.02
N SER A 90 23.68 3.02 -2.56
CA SER A 90 24.79 3.99 -2.57
C SER A 90 26.11 3.35 -3.00
N ARG A 91 26.73 3.89 -4.05
CA ARG A 91 28.03 3.46 -4.61
C ARG A 91 29.17 4.23 -3.92
N GLY A 92 29.39 3.93 -2.64
CA GLY A 92 30.29 4.66 -1.74
C GLY A 92 29.53 5.28 -0.56
N ASN A 93 30.22 5.68 0.51
CA ASN A 93 29.58 6.26 1.70
C ASN A 93 30.35 7.48 2.24
N PRO A 94 30.08 8.71 1.75
CA PRO A 94 29.08 9.07 0.75
C PRO A 94 29.52 8.70 -0.69
N GLY A 95 28.55 8.47 -1.57
CA GLY A 95 28.80 8.16 -2.98
C GLY A 95 27.55 8.34 -3.82
N LEU A 96 27.61 7.97 -5.11
CA LEU A 96 26.46 8.07 -5.98
C LEU A 96 25.30 7.24 -5.42
N ALA A 97 24.17 7.87 -5.17
CA ALA A 97 23.07 7.29 -4.45
C ALA A 97 21.73 7.43 -5.17
N ALA A 98 20.90 6.43 -4.97
CA ALA A 98 19.57 6.34 -5.52
C ALA A 98 18.66 5.56 -4.57
N ALA A 99 17.35 5.68 -4.75
CA ALA A 99 16.38 4.89 -4.03
C ALA A 99 15.28 4.42 -4.97
N GLY A 100 14.65 3.31 -4.62
CA GLY A 100 13.56 2.72 -5.36
C GLY A 100 12.48 2.22 -4.43
N GLY A 101 11.28 2.08 -4.96
CA GLY A 101 10.23 1.39 -4.22
C GLY A 101 9.03 1.06 -5.06
N VAL A 102 8.30 0.05 -4.60
CA VAL A 102 7.18 -0.55 -5.28
C VAL A 102 6.01 -0.67 -4.32
N LEU A 103 4.82 -0.34 -4.81
CA LEU A 103 3.55 -0.50 -4.13
C LEU A 103 2.78 -1.65 -4.81
N GLN A 104 2.44 -2.68 -4.04
CA GLN A 104 1.67 -3.84 -4.48
C GLN A 104 0.37 -3.97 -3.70
N ASN A 105 -0.61 -4.65 -4.29
CA ASN A 105 -1.81 -5.06 -3.57
C ASN A 105 -1.61 -6.42 -2.87
N ALA A 106 -2.66 -6.91 -2.22
CA ALA A 106 -2.65 -8.20 -1.53
C ALA A 106 -2.41 -9.42 -2.44
N TYR A 107 -2.45 -9.27 -3.77
CA TYR A 107 -2.17 -10.32 -4.74
C TYR A 107 -0.75 -10.22 -5.34
N GLY A 108 0.08 -9.28 -4.85
CA GLY A 108 1.41 -9.03 -5.40
C GLY A 108 1.40 -8.22 -6.71
N GLU A 109 0.23 -7.78 -7.18
CA GLU A 109 0.13 -7.04 -8.44
C GLU A 109 0.70 -5.62 -8.29
N TRP A 110 1.46 -5.19 -9.31
CA TRP A 110 2.00 -3.83 -9.38
C TRP A 110 0.89 -2.79 -9.32
N CYS A 111 0.90 -2.00 -8.27
CA CYS A 111 0.00 -0.87 -8.11
C CYS A 111 0.71 0.46 -8.35
N GLY A 112 2.02 0.47 -8.53
CA GLY A 112 2.84 1.64 -8.81
C GLY A 112 4.23 1.50 -8.25
N GLY A 113 5.15 2.34 -8.69
CA GLY A 113 6.50 2.40 -8.11
C GLY A 113 7.14 3.75 -8.35
N PHE A 114 8.39 3.85 -7.93
CA PHE A 114 9.22 5.03 -8.18
C PHE A 114 10.69 4.66 -8.26
N ALA A 115 11.42 5.56 -8.91
CA ALA A 115 12.86 5.59 -8.99
C ALA A 115 13.31 7.01 -8.61
N LEU A 116 14.26 7.12 -7.69
CA LEU A 116 14.78 8.38 -7.21
C LEU A 116 16.29 8.40 -7.40
N ASN A 117 16.77 9.21 -8.33
CA ASN A 117 18.20 9.47 -8.46
C ASN A 117 18.55 10.65 -7.54
N ILE A 118 19.22 10.36 -6.42
CA ILE A 118 19.48 11.34 -5.35
C ILE A 118 20.72 12.18 -5.68
N GLY A 119 21.66 11.65 -6.47
CA GLY A 119 22.97 12.25 -6.68
C GLY A 119 23.98 11.62 -5.76
N SER A 120 24.43 12.32 -4.70
CA SER A 120 25.42 11.78 -3.77
C SER A 120 24.94 11.85 -2.32
N CYS A 121 24.86 10.71 -1.64
CA CYS A 121 24.52 10.67 -0.22
C CYS A 121 25.08 9.41 0.48
N THR A 122 24.75 9.23 1.76
CA THR A 122 25.07 8.02 2.53
C THR A 122 23.99 6.97 2.32
N ALA A 123 24.32 5.69 2.55
CA ALA A 123 23.34 4.60 2.40
C ALA A 123 22.10 4.78 3.30
N PRO A 124 22.20 5.06 4.62
CA PRO A 124 21.02 5.25 5.45
C PRO A 124 20.13 6.44 5.03
N LEU A 125 20.74 7.46 4.43
CA LEU A 125 20.00 8.61 3.92
C LEU A 125 19.24 8.25 2.64
N ALA A 126 19.84 7.45 1.74
CA ALA A 126 19.17 6.96 0.54
C ALA A 126 17.94 6.10 0.89
N GLU A 127 18.11 5.18 1.84
CA GLU A 127 17.06 4.31 2.35
C GLU A 127 15.87 5.12 2.91
N LEU A 128 16.15 6.08 3.80
CA LEU A 128 15.11 6.94 4.37
C LEU A 128 14.39 7.78 3.30
N TRP A 129 15.10 8.23 2.25
CA TRP A 129 14.45 8.92 1.12
C TRP A 129 13.52 7.98 0.36
N GLY A 130 13.91 6.72 0.17
CA GLY A 130 13.03 5.67 -0.36
C GLY A 130 11.75 5.53 0.45
N VAL A 131 11.87 5.37 1.77
CA VAL A 131 10.72 5.29 2.69
C VAL A 131 9.83 6.53 2.57
N TYR A 132 10.40 7.74 2.61
CA TYR A 132 9.65 8.99 2.56
C TYR A 132 8.82 9.09 1.28
N TYR A 133 9.42 8.87 0.11
CA TYR A 133 8.69 8.94 -1.16
C TYR A 133 7.69 7.80 -1.32
N GLY A 134 8.00 6.60 -0.82
CA GLY A 134 7.05 5.49 -0.78
C GLY A 134 5.80 5.83 0.04
N LEU A 135 5.98 6.39 1.25
CA LEU A 135 4.88 6.86 2.10
C LEU A 135 4.07 7.97 1.42
N TYR A 136 4.75 8.93 0.79
CA TYR A 136 4.11 10.01 0.03
C TYR A 136 3.22 9.45 -1.09
N ILE A 137 3.75 8.56 -1.93
CA ILE A 137 2.99 7.97 -3.04
C ILE A 137 1.79 7.17 -2.54
N ALA A 138 1.97 6.36 -1.50
CA ALA A 138 0.89 5.56 -0.94
C ALA A 138 -0.22 6.45 -0.38
N TRP A 139 0.14 7.54 0.30
CA TRP A 139 -0.81 8.53 0.80
C TRP A 139 -1.58 9.23 -0.33
N GLU A 140 -0.88 9.73 -1.35
CA GLU A 140 -1.50 10.41 -2.50
C GLU A 140 -2.45 9.49 -3.28
N ARG A 141 -2.17 8.18 -3.29
CA ARG A 141 -3.05 7.16 -3.88
C ARG A 141 -4.27 6.82 -3.03
N GLY A 142 -4.37 7.33 -1.81
CA GLY A 142 -5.49 7.10 -0.89
C GLY A 142 -5.42 5.77 -0.14
N VAL A 143 -4.24 5.17 -0.02
CA VAL A 143 -4.07 3.91 0.74
C VAL A 143 -4.48 4.14 2.21
N ARG A 144 -5.21 3.18 2.80
CA ARG A 144 -5.66 3.24 4.20
C ARG A 144 -5.03 2.20 5.12
N ARG A 145 -4.46 1.14 4.55
CA ARG A 145 -3.75 0.08 5.27
C ARG A 145 -2.48 -0.23 4.48
N LEU A 146 -1.34 0.15 5.05
CA LEU A 146 -0.05 0.03 4.40
C LEU A 146 0.91 -0.80 5.25
N GLU A 147 1.50 -1.81 4.64
CA GLU A 147 2.62 -2.57 5.19
C GLU A 147 3.89 -2.11 4.47
N VAL A 148 4.86 -1.59 5.21
CA VAL A 148 6.12 -1.05 4.71
C VAL A 148 7.23 -2.03 5.07
N GLU A 149 7.86 -2.58 4.06
CA GLU A 149 8.96 -3.54 4.17
C GLU A 149 10.26 -2.86 3.73
N ILE A 150 11.25 -2.89 4.61
CA ILE A 150 12.55 -2.22 4.45
C ILE A 150 13.62 -3.25 4.80
N ASP A 151 14.71 -3.31 4.04
CA ASP A 151 15.80 -4.27 4.27
C ASP A 151 16.94 -3.73 5.16
N SER A 152 16.90 -2.45 5.49
CA SER A 152 17.78 -1.81 6.47
C SER A 152 17.19 -1.83 7.89
N GLU A 153 17.68 -2.74 8.74
CA GLU A 153 17.28 -2.85 10.16
C GLU A 153 17.52 -1.54 10.92
N LEU A 154 18.58 -0.81 10.59
CA LEU A 154 18.88 0.50 11.17
C LEU A 154 17.79 1.55 10.88
N VAL A 155 17.28 1.57 9.65
CA VAL A 155 16.22 2.50 9.23
C VAL A 155 14.89 2.11 9.85
N VAL A 156 14.58 0.81 9.92
CA VAL A 156 13.41 0.29 10.65
C VAL A 156 13.48 0.73 12.12
N GLY A 157 14.65 0.58 12.75
CA GLY A 157 14.90 1.04 14.11
C GLY A 157 14.58 2.52 14.28
N PHE A 158 15.11 3.40 13.42
CA PHE A 158 14.83 4.84 13.48
C PHE A 158 13.35 5.18 13.34
N LEU A 159 12.58 4.44 12.53
CA LEU A 159 11.16 4.67 12.32
C LEU A 159 10.28 4.12 13.45
N GLN A 160 10.75 3.11 14.18
CA GLN A 160 10.01 2.49 15.28
C GLN A 160 10.31 3.16 16.63
N THR A 161 11.59 3.40 16.93
CA THR A 161 12.03 3.94 18.22
C THR A 161 12.27 5.45 18.20
N GLY A 162 12.30 6.05 17.01
CA GLY A 162 12.68 7.44 16.82
C GLY A 162 14.19 7.63 16.87
N ILE A 163 14.62 8.89 16.75
CA ILE A 163 16.03 9.26 16.79
C ILE A 163 16.21 10.59 17.49
N GLY A 164 17.37 10.78 18.13
CA GLY A 164 17.69 12.05 18.80
C GLY A 164 17.71 13.23 17.83
N ASP A 165 17.23 14.38 18.29
CA ASP A 165 17.04 15.58 17.46
C ASP A 165 18.31 16.10 16.79
N ALA A 166 19.46 15.91 17.45
CA ALA A 166 20.77 16.32 16.93
C ALA A 166 21.32 15.38 15.83
N HIS A 167 20.70 14.22 15.60
CA HIS A 167 21.17 13.29 14.59
C HIS A 167 20.95 13.87 13.17
N PRO A 168 21.92 13.78 12.24
CA PRO A 168 21.79 14.36 10.90
C PRO A 168 20.62 13.82 10.07
N LEU A 169 20.08 12.65 10.42
CA LEU A 169 18.91 12.03 9.78
C LEU A 169 17.57 12.35 10.47
N SER A 170 17.58 13.09 11.58
CA SER A 170 16.38 13.34 12.40
C SER A 170 15.28 14.06 11.63
N PHE A 171 15.65 14.98 10.73
CA PHE A 171 14.69 15.71 9.89
C PHE A 171 13.87 14.76 9.01
N LEU A 172 14.50 13.75 8.41
CA LEU A 172 13.85 12.85 7.47
C LEU A 172 12.99 11.82 8.21
N VAL A 173 13.47 11.32 9.35
CA VAL A 173 12.68 10.47 10.25
C VAL A 173 11.41 11.20 10.71
N ARG A 174 11.51 12.49 11.07
CA ARG A 174 10.35 13.32 11.43
C ARG A 174 9.36 13.49 10.27
N LEU A 175 9.85 13.67 9.04
CA LEU A 175 8.99 13.73 7.86
C LEU A 175 8.22 12.41 7.65
N CYS A 176 8.89 11.26 7.80
CA CYS A 176 8.25 9.95 7.74
C CYS A 176 7.19 9.79 8.85
N HIS A 177 7.50 10.16 10.09
CA HIS A 177 6.51 10.16 11.18
C HIS A 177 5.30 11.05 10.89
N GLY A 178 5.50 12.18 10.21
CA GLY A 178 4.41 13.06 9.76
C GLY A 178 3.47 12.41 8.74
N PHE A 179 3.90 11.35 8.04
CA PHE A 179 3.01 10.49 7.24
C PHE A 179 2.43 9.36 8.08
N ILE A 180 3.24 8.65 8.87
CA ILE A 180 2.82 7.49 9.67
C ILE A 180 1.68 7.85 10.63
N THR A 181 1.67 9.07 11.19
CA THR A 181 0.67 9.56 12.15
C THR A 181 -0.63 10.09 11.51
N ARG A 182 -0.77 10.02 10.18
CA ARG A 182 -2.00 10.43 9.49
C ARG A 182 -3.13 9.41 9.66
N ASP A 183 -4.30 9.72 9.09
CA ASP A 183 -5.52 8.89 9.12
C ASP A 183 -5.44 7.64 8.22
N TRP A 184 -4.54 6.73 8.56
CA TRP A 184 -4.36 5.40 7.96
C TRP A 184 -3.59 4.48 8.91
N ILE A 185 -3.61 3.17 8.65
CA ILE A 185 -2.89 2.18 9.47
C ILE A 185 -1.61 1.81 8.73
N VAL A 186 -0.47 2.11 9.33
CA VAL A 186 0.86 1.75 8.79
C VAL A 186 1.52 0.72 9.70
N ARG A 187 2.05 -0.35 9.09
CA ARG A 187 2.94 -1.32 9.74
C ARG A 187 4.30 -1.24 9.08
N ILE A 188 5.36 -1.28 9.88
CA ILE A 188 6.73 -1.23 9.39
C ILE A 188 7.43 -2.48 9.88
N SER A 189 7.99 -3.25 8.94
CA SER A 189 8.72 -4.49 9.19
C SER A 189 10.05 -4.49 8.46
N HIS A 190 11.00 -5.20 9.05
CA HIS A 190 12.26 -5.53 8.40
C HIS A 190 12.07 -6.77 7.52
N VAL A 191 12.72 -6.78 6.35
CA VAL A 191 12.79 -7.94 5.47
C VAL A 191 14.24 -8.22 5.06
N TYR A 192 14.55 -9.48 4.74
CA TYR A 192 15.85 -9.80 4.16
C TYR A 192 15.94 -9.28 2.73
N ARG A 193 17.15 -8.90 2.31
CA ARG A 193 17.40 -8.30 0.99
C ARG A 193 17.00 -9.22 -0.16
N GLU A 194 17.06 -10.53 0.03
CA GLU A 194 16.62 -11.56 -0.92
C GLU A 194 15.11 -11.48 -1.23
N ALA A 195 14.33 -11.00 -0.26
CA ALA A 195 12.89 -10.77 -0.39
C ALA A 195 12.54 -9.35 -0.87
N ASN A 196 13.54 -8.46 -1.01
CA ASN A 196 13.36 -7.06 -1.42
C ASN A 196 13.90 -6.77 -2.84
N ARG A 197 14.05 -7.82 -3.67
CA ARG A 197 14.72 -7.75 -4.98
C ARG A 197 14.10 -6.74 -5.94
N LEU A 198 12.77 -6.58 -5.92
CA LEU A 198 12.10 -5.64 -6.81
C LEU A 198 12.43 -4.18 -6.45
N ALA A 199 12.48 -3.84 -5.16
CA ALA A 199 12.87 -2.50 -4.72
C ALA A 199 14.36 -2.21 -5.00
N ASP A 200 15.24 -3.20 -4.79
CA ASP A 200 16.67 -3.11 -5.15
C ASP A 200 16.87 -2.94 -6.66
N GLY A 201 16.10 -3.67 -7.47
CA GLY A 201 16.07 -3.49 -8.92
C GLY A 201 15.65 -2.08 -9.34
N LEU A 202 14.67 -1.49 -8.66
CA LEU A 202 14.23 -0.11 -8.90
C LEU A 202 15.25 0.94 -8.44
N ALA A 203 15.92 0.72 -7.31
CA ALA A 203 16.99 1.59 -6.84
C ALA A 203 18.19 1.56 -7.81
N ASN A 204 18.51 0.40 -8.37
CA ASN A 204 19.53 0.26 -9.40
C ASN A 204 19.11 0.89 -10.74
N TYR A 205 17.86 0.70 -11.14
CA TYR A 205 17.28 1.38 -12.31
C TYR A 205 17.35 2.90 -12.18
N ALA A 206 17.17 3.43 -10.96
CA ALA A 206 17.21 4.88 -10.71
C ALA A 206 18.55 5.53 -11.07
N PHE A 207 19.67 4.81 -11.12
CA PHE A 207 20.94 5.35 -11.64
C PHE A 207 20.93 5.62 -13.14
N THR A 208 20.02 5.02 -13.90
CA THR A 208 19.92 5.17 -15.36
C THR A 208 19.06 6.36 -15.78
N VAL A 209 18.26 6.92 -14.86
CA VAL A 209 17.39 8.06 -15.11
C VAL A 209 18.04 9.36 -14.63
N PRO A 210 17.61 10.54 -15.14
CA PRO A 210 18.12 11.84 -14.68
C PRO A 210 17.96 12.05 -13.18
N LEU A 211 18.73 12.97 -12.60
CA LEU A 211 18.59 13.38 -11.20
C LEU A 211 17.14 13.76 -10.85
N GLY A 212 16.68 13.34 -9.68
CA GLY A 212 15.35 13.64 -9.16
C GLY A 212 14.42 12.42 -9.08
N PHE A 213 13.16 12.72 -8.77
CA PHE A 213 12.11 11.75 -8.51
C PHE A 213 11.34 11.40 -9.80
N HIS A 214 11.17 10.11 -10.06
CA HIS A 214 10.44 9.57 -11.21
C HIS A 214 9.36 8.61 -10.73
N SER A 215 8.09 8.96 -10.97
CA SER A 215 6.97 8.07 -10.68
C SER A 215 6.75 7.08 -11.81
N LEU A 216 6.61 5.81 -11.48
CA LEU A 216 6.44 4.71 -12.41
C LEU A 216 5.01 4.19 -12.33
N GLN A 217 4.23 4.48 -13.38
CA GLN A 217 2.88 3.89 -13.53
C GLN A 217 2.96 2.46 -14.04
N LEU A 218 3.92 2.18 -14.93
CA LEU A 218 4.21 0.87 -15.49
C LEU A 218 5.54 0.35 -14.96
N VAL A 219 5.67 -0.97 -14.93
CA VAL A 219 6.89 -1.67 -14.53
C VAL A 219 7.96 -1.43 -15.61
N PRO A 220 9.17 -0.97 -15.26
CA PRO A 220 10.27 -0.91 -16.20
C PRO A 220 10.65 -2.31 -16.70
N ALA A 221 10.95 -2.44 -18.00
CA ALA A 221 11.30 -3.73 -18.61
C ALA A 221 12.49 -4.43 -17.93
N SER A 222 13.40 -3.66 -17.30
CA SER A 222 14.56 -4.18 -16.58
C SER A 222 14.22 -4.93 -15.29
N VAL A 223 13.02 -4.73 -14.72
CA VAL A 223 12.59 -5.36 -13.45
C VAL A 223 11.33 -6.21 -13.61
N ASP A 224 10.80 -6.34 -14.84
CA ASP A 224 9.58 -7.09 -15.12
C ASP A 224 9.74 -8.59 -14.79
N SER A 225 10.89 -9.17 -15.10
CA SER A 225 11.18 -10.57 -14.73
C SER A 225 11.18 -10.78 -13.20
N ILE A 226 11.71 -9.83 -12.44
CA ILE A 226 11.76 -9.90 -10.97
C ILE A 226 10.34 -9.83 -10.40
N LEU A 227 9.48 -8.97 -10.96
CA LEU A 227 8.08 -8.90 -10.54
C LEU A 227 7.32 -10.21 -10.82
N GLN A 228 7.56 -10.85 -11.98
CA GLN A 228 6.94 -12.14 -12.29
C GLN A 228 7.38 -13.23 -11.30
N ASP A 229 8.67 -13.26 -10.94
CA ASP A 229 9.20 -14.17 -9.94
C ASP A 229 8.54 -13.97 -8.56
N ASP A 230 8.34 -12.72 -8.13
CA ASP A 230 7.67 -12.38 -6.87
C ASP A 230 6.19 -12.78 -6.86
N VAL A 231 5.46 -12.61 -7.99
CA VAL A 231 4.06 -13.02 -8.12
C VAL A 231 3.91 -14.55 -8.07
N ILE A 232 4.90 -15.28 -8.61
CA ILE A 232 4.91 -16.75 -8.63
C ILE A 232 5.43 -17.34 -7.30
N GLY A 233 6.07 -16.52 -6.46
CA GLY A 233 6.65 -16.94 -5.17
C GLY A 233 8.01 -17.63 -5.29
N TYR A 234 8.81 -17.25 -6.29
CA TYR A 234 10.09 -17.89 -6.57
C TYR A 234 11.23 -17.29 -5.71
N GLU A 235 11.64 -18.00 -4.67
CA GLU A 235 12.82 -17.66 -3.86
C GLU A 235 14.11 -18.08 -4.58
N CYS A 236 14.97 -17.13 -4.94
CA CYS A 236 16.27 -17.42 -5.56
C CYS A 236 17.40 -17.33 -4.52
N PRO A 237 17.93 -18.46 -4.01
CA PRO A 237 19.15 -18.45 -3.21
C PRO A 237 20.35 -18.08 -4.08
N ARG A 238 21.31 -17.32 -3.54
CA ARG A 238 22.56 -17.03 -4.26
C ARG A 238 23.39 -18.31 -4.40
N ASN A 239 23.84 -18.60 -5.63
CA ASN A 239 25.02 -19.43 -5.82
C ASN A 239 26.24 -18.64 -5.38
N ILE A 240 26.77 -18.97 -4.19
CA ILE A 240 28.06 -18.48 -3.73
C ILE A 240 29.13 -19.24 -4.53
N CYS A 241 29.66 -18.65 -5.60
CA CYS A 241 30.92 -19.10 -6.16
C CYS A 241 32.04 -18.70 -5.20
N ILE A 242 32.52 -19.67 -4.44
CA ILE A 242 33.79 -19.58 -3.72
C ILE A 242 34.89 -19.76 -4.79
N THR A 243 35.62 -18.68 -5.09
CA THR A 243 36.91 -18.74 -5.79
C THR A 243 37.98 -18.23 -4.85
#